data_AF-A0AAV4NQY6-F1
#
_entry.id   AF-A0AAV4NQY6-F1
#
_cell.length_a   1.000
_cell.length_b   1.000
_cell.length_c   1.000
_cell.angle_alpha   90.00
_cell.angle_beta   90.00
_cell.angle_gamma   90.00
#
_symmetry.space_group_name_H-M   'P 1'
#
loop_
_entity.id
_entity.type
_entity.pdbx_description
1 polymer ?
#
loop_
_entity_poly.entity_id
_entity_poly.type
_entity_poly.pdbx_seq_one_letter_code
_entity_poly.pdbx_strand_id
1 'polypeptide(L)'
;MVRTNGFRQFLILLYKGLLVRKRHYIVTFFEIVIPIFIASIPCIIESEMSSPQTNYFDFRNTKTVMSNYTTFKPFDPFYSTSNSRYDMQFLFTPSNALTDKFMNDSIKMFQSKTNYKGSITSKGLKSEKELVNDSLYKKKPLPH
;
A
#
# COMPACT_ATOMS: atom_id res chain seq x y z
N MET A 1 28.20 -33.85 60.47
CA MET A 1 28.60 -33.42 59.12
C MET A 1 27.38 -33.51 58.20
N VAL A 2 26.63 -32.42 58.04
CA VAL A 2 25.39 -32.42 57.25
C VAL A 2 25.78 -32.39 55.77
N ARG A 3 25.57 -33.49 55.05
CA ARG A 3 25.72 -33.53 53.58
C ARG A 3 24.63 -32.64 52.99
N THR A 4 24.95 -31.37 52.75
CA THR A 4 24.07 -30.47 52.00
C THR A 4 24.01 -30.98 50.58
N ASN A 5 22.86 -31.57 50.23
CA ASN A 5 22.57 -32.06 48.89
C ASN A 5 22.68 -30.87 47.91
N GLY A 6 23.73 -30.83 47.08
CA GLY A 6 24.08 -29.67 46.25
C GLY A 6 22.93 -29.20 45.35
N PHE A 7 22.06 -30.13 44.96
CA PHE A 7 20.83 -29.82 44.22
C PHE A 7 19.84 -28.95 45.01
N ARG A 8 19.72 -29.18 46.32
CA ARG A 8 18.85 -28.38 47.20
C ARG A 8 19.39 -26.96 47.36
N GLN A 9 20.72 -26.82 47.40
CA GLN A 9 21.38 -25.51 47.48
C GLN A 9 21.25 -24.73 46.16
N PHE A 10 21.32 -25.42 45.02
CA PHE A 10 21.03 -24.84 43.70
C PHE A 10 19.58 -24.34 43.59
N LEU A 11 18.60 -25.14 44.00
CA LEU A 11 17.20 -24.74 43.99
C LEU A 11 16.92 -23.54 44.89
N ILE A 12 17.56 -23.46 46.07
CA ILE A 12 17.44 -22.32 46.98
C ILE A 12 18.03 -21.05 46.36
N LEU A 13 19.16 -21.14 45.66
CA LEU A 13 19.76 -20.01 44.95
C LEU A 13 18.90 -19.54 43.77
N LEU A 14 18.33 -20.48 43.00
CA LEU A 14 17.43 -20.19 41.89
C LEU A 14 16.13 -19.52 42.40
N TYR A 15 15.55 -20.05 43.47
CA TYR A 15 14.39 -19.46 44.14
C TYR A 15 14.67 -18.05 44.67
N LYS A 16 15.85 -17.82 45.26
CA LYS A 16 16.29 -16.49 45.71
C LYS A 16 16.46 -15.52 44.54
N GLY A 17 17.03 -15.96 43.42
CA GLY A 17 17.14 -15.16 42.19
C GLY A 17 15.76 -14.80 41.61
N LEU A 18 14.83 -15.76 41.58
CA LEU A 18 13.45 -15.53 41.14
C LEU A 18 12.68 -14.58 42.06
N LEU A 19 12.86 -14.66 43.38
CA LEU A 19 12.25 -13.76 44.35
C LEU A 19 12.74 -12.31 44.21
N VAL A 20 14.03 -12.11 43.94
CA VAL A 20 14.60 -10.78 43.66
C VAL A 20 14.06 -10.23 42.35
N ARG A 21 13.96 -11.07 41.31
CA ARG A 21 13.35 -10.70 40.02
C ARG A 21 11.87 -10.32 40.16
N LYS A 22 11.12 -11.00 41.05
CA LYS A 22 9.70 -10.69 41.35
C LYS A 22 9.50 -9.29 41.97
N ARG A 23 10.50 -8.74 42.68
CA ARG A 23 10.45 -7.37 43.23
C ARG A 23 10.74 -6.28 42.20
N HIS A 24 11.49 -6.62 41.14
CA HIS A 24 11.85 -5.69 40.06
C HIS A 24 11.21 -6.12 38.74
N TYR A 25 9.90 -6.36 38.74
CA TYR A 25 9.12 -6.74 37.55
C TYR A 25 9.32 -5.75 36.40
N ILE A 26 9.45 -4.46 36.70
CA ILE A 26 9.69 -3.42 35.71
C ILE A 26 11.03 -3.63 34.97
N VAL A 27 12.08 -4.08 35.66
CA VAL A 27 13.41 -4.29 35.07
C VAL A 27 13.39 -5.51 34.16
N THR A 28 12.77 -6.61 34.60
CA THR A 28 12.60 -7.82 33.78
C THR A 28 11.69 -7.59 32.57
N PHE A 29 10.68 -6.74 32.72
CA PHE A 29 9.84 -6.33 31.60
C PHE A 29 10.67 -5.57 30.55
N PHE A 30 11.48 -4.60 30.95
CA PHE A 30 12.38 -3.90 30.02
C PHE A 30 13.46 -4.82 29.42
N GLU A 31 13.98 -5.78 30.19
CA GLU A 31 14.95 -6.78 29.71
C GLU A 31 14.38 -7.63 28.56
N ILE A 32 13.06 -7.86 28.52
CA ILE A 32 12.38 -8.58 27.45
C ILE A 32 11.95 -7.64 26.32
N VAL A 33 11.40 -6.47 26.64
CA VAL A 33 10.84 -5.54 25.65
C VAL A 33 11.93 -4.86 24.82
N ILE A 34 13.06 -4.49 25.41
CA ILE A 34 14.16 -3.80 24.71
C ILE A 34 14.71 -4.64 23.53
N PRO A 35 15.08 -5.92 23.69
CA PRO A 35 15.60 -6.71 22.56
C PRO A 35 14.54 -6.94 21.47
N ILE A 36 13.26 -7.09 21.84
CA ILE A 36 12.16 -7.21 20.87
C ILE A 36 12.02 -5.91 20.06
N PHE A 37 12.08 -4.76 20.74
CA PHE A 37 11.98 -3.46 20.10
C PHE A 37 13.16 -3.20 19.16
N ILE A 38 14.39 -3.49 19.59
CA ILE A 38 15.60 -3.36 18.75
C ILE A 38 15.52 -4.29 17.53
N ALA A 39 15.05 -5.52 17.70
CA ALA A 39 14.89 -6.47 16.60
C ALA A 39 13.79 -6.06 15.61
N SER A 40 12.78 -5.29 16.05
CA SER A 40 11.71 -4.83 15.17
C SER A 40 12.11 -3.69 14.23
N ILE A 41 13.08 -2.85 14.63
CA ILE A 41 13.57 -1.71 13.84
C ILE A 41 14.06 -2.11 12.44
N PRO A 42 14.97 -3.08 12.26
CA PRO A 42 15.42 -3.47 10.92
C PRO A 42 14.30 -4.08 10.08
N CYS A 43 13.38 -4.85 10.67
CA CYS A 43 12.22 -5.37 9.94
C CYS A 43 11.30 -4.24 9.42
N ILE A 44 11.09 -3.19 10.20
CA ILE A 44 10.30 -2.03 9.77
C ILE A 44 11.03 -1.31 8.62
N ILE A 45 12.33 -1.07 8.76
CA ILE A 45 13.16 -0.42 7.73
C ILE A 45 13.14 -1.24 6.43
N GLU A 46 13.35 -2.56 6.49
CA GLU A 46 13.28 -3.41 5.31
C GLU A 46 11.88 -3.45 4.69
N SER A 47 10.82 -3.41 5.50
CA SER A 47 9.45 -3.36 4.98
C SER A 47 9.16 -2.06 4.22
N GLU A 48 9.70 -0.93 4.68
CA GLU A 48 9.55 0.36 4.00
C GLU A 48 10.44 0.46 2.76
N MET A 49 11.66 -0.10 2.81
CA MET A 49 12.59 -0.13 1.67
C MET A 49 12.20 -1.16 0.59
N SER A 50 11.45 -2.20 0.94
CA SER A 50 10.99 -3.24 -0.01
C SER A 50 9.77 -2.82 -0.83
N SER A 51 9.22 -1.62 -0.59
CA SER A 51 8.31 -1.00 -1.54
C SER A 51 9.06 -0.73 -2.85
N PRO A 52 8.62 -1.23 -4.02
CA PRO A 52 9.35 -1.05 -5.27
C PRO A 52 9.44 0.44 -5.60
N GLN A 53 10.59 1.05 -5.30
CA GLN A 53 10.96 2.37 -5.79
C GLN A 53 11.10 2.28 -7.31
N THR A 54 10.05 2.67 -8.03
CA THR A 54 10.18 2.97 -9.45
C THR A 54 11.03 4.24 -9.57
N ASN A 55 12.32 4.06 -9.78
CA ASN A 55 13.28 5.13 -10.06
C ASN A 55 12.97 5.78 -11.43
N TYR A 56 11.98 6.65 -11.47
CA TYR A 56 11.82 7.64 -12.53
C TYR A 56 12.46 8.95 -12.06
N PHE A 57 13.72 9.15 -12.42
CA PHE A 57 14.38 10.47 -12.33
C PHE A 57 13.73 11.37 -13.38
N ASP A 58 12.85 12.28 -12.95
CA ASP A 58 12.28 13.32 -13.81
C ASP A 58 13.24 14.51 -13.87
N PHE A 59 14.00 14.61 -14.96
CA PHE A 59 14.99 15.67 -15.22
C PHE A 59 14.36 17.04 -15.56
N ARG A 60 13.02 17.18 -15.59
CA ARG A 60 12.37 18.43 -16.03
C ARG A 60 12.16 19.48 -14.95
N ASN A 61 12.42 19.16 -13.68
CA ASN A 61 12.14 20.08 -12.56
C ASN A 61 13.42 20.62 -11.92
N THR A 62 14.15 21.47 -12.66
CA THR A 62 15.32 22.22 -12.15
C THR A 62 14.95 23.49 -11.39
N LYS A 63 13.67 23.70 -11.08
CA LYS A 63 13.27 24.71 -10.10
C LYS A 63 13.17 24.02 -8.75
N THR A 64 14.08 24.41 -7.85
CA THR A 64 14.06 24.08 -6.42
C THR A 64 12.78 24.63 -5.78
N VAL A 65 11.66 23.96 -6.04
CA VAL A 65 10.47 24.09 -5.22
C VAL A 65 10.78 23.31 -3.96
N MET A 66 11.04 24.03 -2.87
CA MET A 66 11.11 23.46 -1.53
C MET A 66 9.76 22.79 -1.26
N SER A 67 9.71 21.51 -1.55
CA SER A 67 8.52 20.70 -1.48
C SER A 67 8.58 20.00 -0.14
N ASN A 68 7.66 20.39 0.73
CA ASN A 68 7.49 19.83 2.06
C ASN A 68 6.97 18.39 1.91
N TYR A 69 7.87 17.46 1.57
CA TYR A 69 7.53 16.05 1.45
C TYR A 69 7.50 15.44 2.85
N THR A 70 6.29 15.27 3.39
CA THR A 70 6.04 14.36 4.50
C THR A 70 6.18 12.92 3.98
N THR A 71 7.41 12.40 3.92
CA THR A 71 7.78 10.99 3.65
C THR A 71 7.40 10.41 2.28
N PHE A 72 6.35 10.89 1.62
CA PHE A 72 5.86 10.40 0.34
C PHE A 72 5.54 11.56 -0.61
N LYS A 73 5.71 11.32 -1.91
CA LYS A 73 5.21 12.24 -2.94
C LYS A 73 3.68 12.20 -2.95
N PRO A 74 2.99 13.34 -3.12
CA PRO A 74 1.55 13.34 -3.30
C PRO A 74 1.19 12.47 -4.50
N PHE A 75 0.28 11.51 -4.30
CA PHE A 75 -0.25 10.69 -5.37
C PHE A 75 -1.22 11.53 -6.20
N ASP A 76 -0.88 11.77 -7.46
CA ASP A 76 -1.81 12.32 -8.44
C ASP A 76 -2.43 11.16 -9.22
N PRO A 77 -3.75 10.89 -9.05
CA PRO A 77 -4.43 9.79 -9.74
C PRO A 77 -4.46 9.96 -11.27
N PHE A 78 -4.11 11.13 -11.80
CA PHE A 78 -4.06 11.42 -13.24
C PHE A 78 -2.64 11.48 -13.81
N TYR A 79 -1.62 11.27 -12.98
CA TYR A 79 -0.25 11.23 -13.45
C TYR A 79 0.01 9.94 -14.24
N SER A 80 0.05 10.06 -15.57
CA SER A 80 0.46 9.00 -16.49
C SER A 80 1.69 9.44 -17.27
N THR A 81 2.78 8.66 -17.17
CA THR A 81 3.96 8.78 -18.04
C THR A 81 3.70 8.16 -19.42
N SER A 82 2.62 7.39 -19.56
CA SER A 82 2.27 6.68 -20.78
C SER A 82 1.41 7.55 -21.69
N ASN A 83 1.99 7.94 -22.84
CA ASN A 83 1.24 8.45 -23.99
C ASN A 83 0.54 7.29 -24.68
N SER A 84 -0.47 6.71 -24.05
CA SER A 84 -1.30 5.69 -24.70
C SER A 84 -2.17 6.36 -25.77
N ARG A 85 -2.06 5.87 -27.01
CA ARG A 85 -2.89 6.27 -28.15
C ARG A 85 -4.01 5.28 -28.45
N TYR A 86 -4.29 4.37 -27.53
CA TYR A 86 -5.33 3.36 -27.72
C TYR A 86 -6.71 4.00 -27.65
N ASP A 87 -7.71 3.42 -28.28
CA ASP A 87 -9.08 3.83 -28.03
C ASP A 87 -9.57 3.18 -26.74
N MET A 88 -10.17 3.97 -25.85
CA MET A 88 -10.70 3.52 -24.57
C MET A 88 -12.22 3.59 -24.58
N GLN A 89 -12.86 2.54 -24.09
CA GLN A 89 -14.30 2.47 -23.93
C GLN A 89 -14.65 2.18 -22.47
N PHE A 90 -15.30 3.13 -21.82
CA PHE A 90 -15.82 2.98 -20.46
C PHE A 90 -17.18 2.29 -20.50
N LEU A 91 -17.24 1.07 -20.00
CA LEU A 91 -18.48 0.31 -19.82
C LEU A 91 -18.99 0.51 -18.40
N PHE A 92 -20.29 0.75 -18.24
CA PHE A 92 -20.89 0.93 -16.92
C PHE A 92 -22.34 0.41 -16.86
N THR A 93 -22.80 0.12 -15.65
CA THR A 93 -24.15 -0.36 -15.34
C THR A 93 -24.52 0.10 -13.92
N PRO A 94 -25.79 0.40 -13.60
CA PRO A 94 -26.93 0.46 -14.51
C PRO A 94 -26.93 1.75 -15.34
N SER A 95 -27.36 1.65 -16.61
CA SER A 95 -27.64 2.82 -17.45
C SER A 95 -28.94 3.48 -16.99
N ASN A 96 -28.78 4.58 -16.27
CA ASN A 96 -29.85 5.48 -15.86
C ASN A 96 -29.35 6.92 -16.00
N ALA A 97 -30.27 7.89 -16.01
CA ALA A 97 -29.94 9.29 -16.26
C ALA A 97 -28.88 9.88 -15.29
N LEU A 98 -28.84 9.40 -14.04
CA LEU A 98 -27.87 9.83 -13.03
C LEU A 98 -26.48 9.26 -13.34
N THR A 99 -26.40 7.94 -13.54
CA THR A 99 -25.14 7.25 -13.85
C THR A 99 -24.56 7.74 -15.18
N ASP A 100 -25.40 7.94 -16.19
CA ASP A 100 -24.96 8.45 -17.49
C ASP A 100 -24.35 9.86 -17.34
N LYS A 101 -24.99 10.74 -16.55
CA LYS A 101 -24.45 12.07 -16.25
C LYS A 101 -23.12 11.98 -15.49
N PHE A 102 -23.07 11.16 -14.44
CA PHE A 102 -21.87 10.96 -13.63
C PHE A 102 -20.70 10.45 -14.47
N MET A 103 -20.93 9.47 -15.33
CA MET A 103 -19.90 8.90 -16.20
C MET A 103 -19.41 9.92 -17.22
N ASN A 104 -20.32 10.69 -17.82
CA ASN A 104 -19.93 11.75 -18.76
C ASN A 104 -19.11 12.85 -18.10
N ASP A 105 -19.48 13.27 -16.89
CA ASP A 105 -18.72 14.28 -16.13
C ASP A 105 -17.35 13.74 -15.71
N SER A 106 -17.28 12.48 -15.31
CA SER A 106 -16.02 11.79 -14.96
C SER A 106 -15.08 11.68 -16.16
N ILE A 107 -15.60 11.35 -17.34
CA ILE A 107 -14.81 11.26 -18.58
C ILE A 107 -14.29 12.63 -19.00
N LYS A 108 -15.11 13.69 -18.91
CA LYS A 108 -14.67 15.06 -19.18
C LYS A 108 -13.56 15.47 -18.21
N MET A 109 -13.70 15.15 -16.92
CA MET A 109 -12.68 15.41 -15.93
C MET A 109 -11.38 14.67 -16.28
N PHE A 110 -11.46 13.39 -16.61
CA PHE A 110 -10.32 12.58 -17.03
C PHE A 110 -9.62 13.16 -18.26
N GLN A 111 -10.37 13.54 -19.30
CA GLN A 111 -9.82 14.19 -20.50
C GLN A 111 -9.14 15.52 -20.20
N SER A 112 -9.71 16.33 -19.29
CA SER A 112 -9.14 17.63 -18.93
C SER A 112 -7.86 17.53 -18.11
N LYS A 113 -7.69 16.45 -17.36
CA LYS A 113 -6.57 16.24 -16.43
C LYS A 113 -5.45 15.38 -17.01
N THR A 114 -5.73 14.63 -18.08
CA THR A 114 -4.76 13.72 -18.70
C THR A 114 -4.38 14.19 -20.11
N ASN A 115 -3.16 13.88 -20.54
CA ASN A 115 -2.72 14.11 -21.93
C ASN A 115 -3.13 12.95 -22.85
N TYR A 116 -4.29 12.33 -22.62
CA TYR A 116 -4.76 11.19 -23.39
C TYR A 116 -5.09 11.60 -24.82
N LYS A 117 -4.56 10.88 -25.81
CA LYS A 117 -4.72 11.22 -27.24
C LYS A 117 -5.65 10.29 -28.02
N GLY A 118 -6.07 9.17 -27.43
CA GLY A 118 -6.99 8.23 -28.07
C GLY A 118 -8.45 8.65 -27.96
N SER A 119 -9.32 8.01 -28.73
CA SER A 119 -10.76 8.21 -28.60
C SER A 119 -11.25 7.62 -27.28
N ILE A 120 -12.02 8.39 -26.51
CA ILE A 120 -12.67 7.93 -25.29
C ILE A 120 -14.16 7.88 -25.53
N THR A 121 -14.75 6.71 -25.38
CA THR A 121 -16.19 6.48 -25.51
C THR A 121 -16.77 5.90 -24.23
N SER A 122 -18.06 6.11 -24.00
CA SER A 122 -18.79 5.52 -22.88
C SER A 122 -19.98 4.71 -23.39
N LYS A 123 -20.32 3.64 -22.67
CA LYS A 123 -21.47 2.81 -22.98
C LYS A 123 -22.13 2.30 -21.71
N GLY A 124 -23.35 2.77 -21.48
CA GLY A 124 -24.23 2.27 -20.44
C GLY A 124 -24.90 0.97 -20.85
N LEU A 125 -24.96 0.02 -19.92
CA LEU A 125 -25.63 -1.27 -20.09
C LEU A 125 -26.72 -1.44 -19.01
N LYS A 126 -27.73 -2.27 -19.29
CA LYS A 126 -28.89 -2.41 -18.40
C LYS A 126 -28.63 -3.38 -17.26
N SER A 127 -27.74 -4.35 -17.47
CA SER A 127 -27.44 -5.39 -16.49
C SER A 127 -25.94 -5.68 -16.44
N GLU A 128 -25.47 -6.11 -15.27
CA GLU A 128 -24.10 -6.58 -15.07
C GLU A 128 -23.75 -7.76 -15.98
N LYS A 129 -24.69 -8.68 -16.24
CA LYS A 129 -24.48 -9.81 -17.16
C LYS A 129 -24.15 -9.32 -18.59
N GLU A 130 -24.81 -8.26 -19.03
CA GLU A 130 -24.53 -7.63 -20.33
C GLU A 130 -23.17 -6.95 -20.35
N LEU A 131 -22.77 -6.31 -19.24
CA LEU A 131 -21.46 -5.67 -19.08
C LEU A 131 -20.32 -6.68 -19.15
N VAL A 132 -20.44 -7.78 -18.40
CA VAL A 132 -19.47 -8.87 -18.42
C VAL A 132 -19.36 -9.43 -19.85
N ASN A 133 -20.48 -9.65 -20.51
CA ASN A 133 -20.49 -10.18 -21.88
C ASN A 133 -19.81 -9.22 -22.89
N ASP A 134 -20.11 -7.93 -22.82
CA ASP A 134 -19.54 -6.91 -23.72
C ASP A 134 -18.04 -6.69 -23.45
N SER A 135 -17.59 -6.83 -22.19
CA SER A 135 -16.18 -6.72 -21.82
C SER A 135 -15.31 -7.91 -22.24
N LEU A 136 -15.84 -9.14 -22.17
CA LEU A 136 -15.06 -10.36 -22.39
C LEU A 136 -15.11 -10.84 -23.83
N TYR A 137 -16.28 -10.77 -24.49
CA TYR A 137 -16.50 -11.44 -25.78
C TYR A 137 -16.51 -10.50 -26.97
N LYS A 138 -16.49 -9.18 -26.74
CA LYS A 138 -16.49 -8.17 -27.80
C LYS A 138 -15.10 -7.60 -28.04
N LYS A 139 -14.12 -8.47 -28.25
CA LYS A 139 -12.91 -8.07 -28.99
C LYS A 139 -13.32 -7.81 -30.43
N LYS A 140 -13.56 -6.55 -30.80
CA LYS A 140 -13.47 -6.15 -32.21
C LYS A 140 -12.02 -6.36 -32.67
N PRO A 141 -11.77 -6.87 -33.88
CA PRO A 141 -10.43 -6.85 -34.45
C PRO A 141 -9.98 -5.39 -34.59
N LEU A 142 -8.74 -5.12 -34.23
CA LEU A 142 -8.09 -3.82 -34.46
C LEU A 142 -8.19 -3.48 -35.95
N PRO A 143 -8.65 -2.27 -36.34
CA PRO A 143 -8.47 -1.82 -37.71
C PRO A 143 -6.96 -1.67 -37.99
N HIS A 144 -6.52 -2.22 -39.13
CA HIS A 144 -5.16 -2.10 -39.67
C HIS A 144 -4.81 -0.66 -40.02
#